data_AF-A0A3M1ZBR8-F1
#
_entry.id   AF-A0A3M1ZBR8-F1
#
_cell.length_a   1.000
_cell.length_b   1.000
_cell.length_c   1.000
_cell.angle_alpha   90.00
_cell.angle_beta   90.00
_cell.angle_gamma   90.00
#
_symmetry.space_group_name_H-M   'P 1'
#
loop_
_entity.id
_entity.type
_entity.pdbx_description
1 polymer ?
#
loop_
_entity_poly.entity_id
_entity_poly.type
_entity_poly.pdbx_seq_one_letter_code
_entity_poly.pdbx_strand_id
1 'polypeptide(L)' 'LAPDLRRFLAPAGRLVVSGFQAEEADGVAAALGLPVEERREEDGWVALAVVRGEEEP' A
#
# COMPACT_ATOMS: atom_id res chain seq x y z
N LEU A 1 -10.77 3.56 9.11
CA LEU A 1 -9.40 4.06 9.32
C LEU A 1 -8.51 2.86 9.62
N ALA A 2 -7.65 2.47 8.68
CA ALA A 2 -6.66 1.45 8.96
C ALA A 2 -5.78 1.93 10.12
N PRO A 3 -5.49 1.11 11.14
CA PRO A 3 -4.44 1.40 12.11
C PRO A 3 -3.15 1.79 11.37
N ASP A 4 -2.30 2.65 11.95
CA ASP A 4 -1.02 2.99 11.34
C ASP A 4 -0.17 1.72 11.12
N LEU A 5 -0.24 1.16 9.91
CA LEU A 5 0.41 -0.10 9.54
C LEU A 5 1.94 0.07 9.48
N ARG A 6 2.42 1.31 9.30
CA ARG A 6 3.84 1.64 9.22
C ARG A 6 4.62 1.14 10.44
N ARG A 7 4.02 1.19 11.63
CA ARG A 7 4.67 0.74 12.88
C ARG A 7 4.96 -0.76 12.94
N PHE A 8 4.30 -1.55 12.09
CA PHE A 8 4.49 -3.00 12.02
C PHE A 8 5.44 -3.43 10.89
N LEU A 9 5.74 -2.55 9.94
CA LEU A 9 6.69 -2.81 8.87
C LEU A 9 8.11 -2.56 9.36
N ALA A 10 9.05 -3.46 9.10
CA ALA A 10 10.47 -3.17 9.28
C ALA A 10 10.92 -2.03 8.32
N PRO A 11 12.06 -1.36 8.56
CA PRO A 11 12.67 -0.49 7.54
C PRO A 11 12.80 -1.23 6.19
N ALA A 12 12.47 -0.56 5.09
CA ALA A 12 12.33 -1.16 3.74
C ALA A 12 11.30 -2.32 3.62
N GLY A 13 10.48 -2.53 4.65
CA GLY A 13 9.44 -3.55 4.68
C GLY A 13 8.31 -3.24 3.70
N ARG A 14 7.73 -4.30 3.12
CA ARG A 14 6.65 -4.20 2.13
C ARG A 14 5.32 -4.64 2.70
N LEU A 15 4.27 -3.99 2.25
CA LEU A 15 2.88 -4.37 2.47
C LEU A 15 2.20 -4.58 1.12
N VAL A 16 1.58 -5.74 0.94
CA VAL A 16 0.71 -6.01 -0.20
C VAL A 16 -0.72 -5.99 0.29
N VAL A 17 -1.56 -5.14 -0.30
CA VAL A 17 -3.01 -5.12 -0.09
C VAL A 17 -3.72 -5.35 -1.39
N SER A 18 -4.85 -6.06 -1.35
CA SER A 18 -5.64 -6.36 -2.54
C SER A 18 -7.11 -6.56 -2.16
N GLY A 19 -7.96 -6.80 -3.16
CA GLY A 19 -9.37 -7.09 -2.94
C GLY A 19 -10.25 -5.85 -2.87
N PHE A 20 -9.85 -4.78 -3.56
CA PHE A 20 -10.67 -3.58 -3.78
C PHE A 20 -10.78 -3.30 -5.28
N GLN A 21 -11.82 -2.54 -5.64
CA GLN A 21 -12.10 -2.16 -7.02
C GLN A 21 -11.10 -1.13 -7.54
N ALA A 22 -10.90 -1.08 -8.85
CA ALA A 22 -9.96 -0.17 -9.50
C ALA A 22 -10.23 1.30 -9.20
N GLU A 23 -11.50 1.70 -9.10
CA GLU A 23 -11.91 3.06 -8.73
C GLU A 23 -11.56 3.43 -7.27
N GLU A 24 -11.35 2.45 -6.39
CA GLU A 24 -10.98 2.68 -4.99
C GLU A 24 -9.46 2.75 -4.79
N ALA A 25 -8.66 2.37 -5.80
CA ALA A 25 -7.23 2.18 -5.67
C ALA A 25 -6.49 3.42 -5.16
N ASP A 26 -6.82 4.60 -5.69
CA ASP A 26 -6.19 5.86 -5.28
C ASP A 26 -6.58 6.24 -3.84
N GLY A 27 -7.82 5.94 -3.45
CA GLY A 27 -8.30 6.13 -2.07
C GLY A 27 -7.59 5.21 -1.09
N VAL A 28 -7.38 3.95 -1.46
CA VAL A 28 -6.62 2.98 -0.66
C VAL A 28 -5.15 3.41 -0.54
N ALA A 29 -4.50 3.79 -1.64
CA ALA A 29 -3.12 4.28 -1.63
C ALA A 29 -2.97 5.50 -0.71
N ALA A 30 -3.89 6.47 -0.80
CA ALA A 30 -3.90 7.64 0.07
C ALA A 30 -4.12 7.27 1.54
N ALA A 31 -5.01 6.31 1.83
CA ALA A 31 -5.28 5.85 3.20
C ALA A 31 -4.10 5.08 3.82
N LEU A 32 -3.28 4.40 3.01
CA LEU A 32 -2.07 3.73 3.47
C LEU A 32 -0.96 4.73 3.83
N GLY A 33 -0.90 5.88 3.15
CA GLY A 33 0.10 6.91 3.41
C GLY A 33 1.54 6.45 3.21
N LEU A 34 1.74 5.40 2.40
CA LEU A 34 3.03 4.80 2.07
C LEU A 34 3.26 4.87 0.55
N PRO A 35 4.51 5.05 0.09
CA PRO A 35 4.84 5.00 -1.32
C PRO A 35 4.37 3.70 -1.98
N VAL A 36 3.65 3.81 -3.09
CA VAL A 36 3.27 2.68 -3.95
C VAL A 36 4.44 2.32 -4.84
N GLU A 37 4.92 1.09 -4.74
CA GLU A 37 5.95 0.54 -5.64
C GLU A 37 5.33 -0.17 -6.84
N GLU A 38 4.22 -0.86 -6.63
CA GLU A 38 3.56 -1.67 -7.68
C GLU A 38 2.05 -1.58 -7.57
N ARG A 39 1.40 -1.46 -8.73
CA ARG A 39 -0.05 -1.61 -8.90
C ARG A 39 -0.30 -2.69 -9.94
N ARG A 40 -1.09 -3.70 -9.58
CA ARG A 40 -1.63 -4.69 -10.50
C ARG A 40 -3.13 -4.61 -10.53
N GLU A 41 -3.68 -4.74 -11.73
CA GLU A 41 -5.11 -4.75 -11.98
C GLU A 41 -5.47 -5.99 -12.80
N GLU A 42 -6.52 -6.69 -12.39
CA GLU A 42 -7.04 -7.89 -13.04
C GLU A 42 -8.56 -7.91 -12.89
N ASP A 43 -9.28 -7.92 -14.01
CA ASP A 43 -10.76 -7.93 -14.07
C ASP A 43 -11.43 -6.87 -13.17
N GLY A 44 -10.86 -5.66 -13.12
CA GLY A 44 -11.37 -4.54 -12.32
C GLY A 44 -10.98 -4.57 -10.84
N TRP A 45 -10.27 -5.61 -10.39
CA TRP A 45 -9.74 -5.71 -9.03
C TRP A 45 -8.28 -5.29 -8.98
N VAL A 46 -7.88 -4.65 -7.89
CA VAL A 46 -6.53 -4.13 -7.72
C VAL A 46 -5.80 -4.77 -6.54
N ALA A 47 -4.50 -4.97 -6.74
CA ALA A 47 -3.51 -5.18 -5.71
C ALA A 47 -2.47 -4.05 -5.75
N LEU A 48 -2.10 -3.53 -4.58
CA LEU A 48 -1.04 -2.55 -4.40
C LEU A 48 0.07 -3.14 -3.54
N ALA A 49 1.32 -2.98 -3.95
CA ALA A 49 2.49 -3.14 -3.11
C ALA A 49 3.00 -1.76 -2.69
N VAL A 50 3.09 -1.53 -1.39
CA VAL A 50 3.65 -0.30 -0.79
C VAL A 50 4.86 -0.62 0.07
N VAL A 51 5.76 0.34 0.24
CA VAL A 51 7.00 0.15 1.01
C VAL A 51 7.10 1.16 2.15
N ARG A 52 7.59 0.72 3.31
CA ARG A 52 8.07 1.64 4.35
C ARG A 52 9.43 2.16 3.91
N GLY A 53 9.56 3.46 3.67
CA GLY A 53 10.84 4.09 3.34
C GLY A 53 11.94 3.72 4.36
N GLU A 54 13.18 3.69 3.90
CA GLU A 54 14.34 3.58 4.79
C GLU A 54 14.33 4.80 5.73
N GLU A 55 14.45 4.59 7.04
CA GLU A 55 14.74 5.71 7.94
C GLU A 55 16.17 6.14 7.65
N GLU A 56 16.36 7.35 7.11
CA GLU A 56 17.67 7.99 7.14
C GLU A 56 18.08 8.13 8.63
N PRO A 57 19.33 7.73 8.98
CA PRO A 57 19.81 7.67 10.36
C PRO A 57 19.91 9.04 11.05
#